data_AF-A0A938Y9R0-F1
#
_entry.id   AF-A0A938Y9R0-F1
#
_cell.length_a   1.000
_cell.length_b   1.000
_cell.length_c   1.000
_cell.angle_alpha   90.00
_cell.angle_beta   90.00
_cell.angle_gamma   90.00
#
_symmetry.space_group_name_H-M   'P 1'
#
loop_
_entity.id
_entity.type
_entity.pdbx_description
1 polymer ?
#
loop_
_entity_poly.entity_id
_entity_poly.type
_entity_poly.pdbx_seq_one_letter_code
_entity_poly.pdbx_strand_id
1 'polypeptide(L)'
;MARGAADRGTDAPTGRAGDRIAAVRTVGDMQARYRSARRGPARCGRGDRKDPGADDATMATVAIAKRTAVLQARTIVDLALELADGRSSVRSPLERAHRDVRGGPFHPLTPEATLDLPGSMRLEEVRTS
;
A
#
# COMPACT_ATOMS: atom_id res chain seq x y z
N MET A 1 -7.67 4.93 -5.91
CA MET A 1 -6.64 5.85 -5.36
C MET A 1 -5.26 5.59 -5.97
N ALA A 2 -4.56 4.48 -5.66
CA ALA A 2 -3.19 4.23 -6.14
C ALA A 2 -3.01 4.18 -7.66
N ARG A 3 -3.94 3.56 -8.39
CA ARG A 3 -3.91 3.49 -9.87
C ARG A 3 -3.99 4.89 -10.50
N GLY A 4 -4.88 5.75 -10.02
CA GLY A 4 -5.00 7.13 -10.51
C GLY A 4 -3.86 8.08 -10.09
N ALA A 5 -3.00 7.67 -9.14
CA ALA A 5 -1.76 8.37 -8.85
C ALA A 5 -0.64 7.93 -9.81
N ALA A 6 -0.57 6.63 -10.11
CA ALA A 6 0.34 6.10 -11.14
C ALA A 6 0.03 6.64 -12.54
N ASP A 7 -1.26 6.71 -12.91
CA ASP A 7 -1.71 7.19 -14.23
C ASP A 7 -1.49 8.71 -14.43
N ARG A 8 -1.26 9.50 -13.38
CA ARG A 8 -0.95 10.95 -13.50
C ARG A 8 0.53 11.28 -13.42
N GLY A 9 1.37 10.34 -13.01
CA GLY A 9 2.83 10.49 -13.09
C GLY A 9 3.35 10.41 -14.53
N THR A 10 2.52 9.96 -15.48
CA THR A 10 2.91 9.75 -16.88
C THR A 10 2.74 10.97 -17.79
N ASP A 11 2.05 12.03 -17.34
CA ASP A 11 1.79 13.25 -18.14
C ASP A 11 2.87 14.34 -17.98
N ALA A 12 4.00 14.05 -17.34
CA ALA A 12 5.08 15.02 -17.17
C ALA A 12 5.89 15.20 -18.47
N PRO A 13 6.10 16.44 -18.97
CA PRO A 13 7.07 16.69 -20.02
C PRO A 13 8.46 16.42 -19.46
N THR A 14 9.04 15.28 -19.83
CA THR A 14 10.38 14.92 -19.38
C THR A 14 11.38 15.90 -19.98
N GLY A 15 12.13 16.58 -19.11
CA GLY A 15 13.38 17.24 -19.46
C GLY A 15 14.43 16.25 -19.99
N ARG A 16 15.72 16.58 -19.87
CA ARG A 16 16.84 15.81 -20.45
C ARG A 16 16.68 14.30 -20.28
N ALA A 17 17.19 13.51 -21.22
CA ALA A 17 17.02 12.05 -21.24
C ALA A 17 17.30 11.33 -19.90
N GLY A 18 18.19 11.86 -19.04
CA GLY A 18 18.43 11.36 -17.68
C GLY A 18 17.22 11.44 -16.75
N ASP A 19 16.46 12.54 -16.79
CA ASP A 19 15.25 12.75 -15.98
C ASP A 19 14.14 11.78 -16.40
N ARG A 20 14.06 11.49 -17.71
CA ARG A 20 13.14 10.49 -18.26
C ARG A 20 13.47 9.08 -17.77
N ILE A 21 14.74 8.69 -17.72
CA ILE A 21 15.15 7.35 -17.25
C ILE A 21 14.87 7.20 -15.75
N ALA A 22 15.16 8.23 -14.95
CA ALA A 22 14.82 8.23 -13.53
C ALA A 22 13.31 8.09 -13.31
N ALA A 23 12.50 8.87 -14.03
CA ALA A 23 11.04 8.79 -13.97
C ALA A 23 10.51 7.39 -14.33
N VAL A 24 11.05 6.76 -15.38
CA VAL A 24 10.66 5.39 -15.77
C VAL A 24 10.93 4.38 -14.66
N ARG A 25 12.09 4.49 -13.98
CA ARG A 25 12.42 3.59 -12.85
C ARG A 25 11.47 3.81 -11.67
N THR A 26 11.16 5.06 -11.33
CA THR A 26 10.23 5.39 -10.25
C THR A 26 8.82 4.88 -10.53
N VAL A 27 8.31 5.06 -11.75
CA VAL A 27 7.02 4.49 -12.17
C VAL A 27 7.05 2.95 -12.12
N GLY A 28 8.17 2.34 -12.50
CA GLY A 28 8.41 0.90 -12.35
C GLY A 28 8.30 0.42 -10.89
N ASP A 29 8.91 1.14 -9.95
CA ASP A 29 8.82 0.84 -8.50
C ASP A 29 7.38 0.98 -8.00
N MET A 30 6.70 2.08 -8.35
CA MET A 30 5.29 2.30 -8.00
C MET A 30 4.40 1.13 -8.44
N GLN A 31 4.61 0.64 -9.67
CA GLN A 31 3.84 -0.48 -10.22
C GLN A 31 4.16 -1.80 -9.51
N ALA A 32 5.42 -2.07 -9.17
CA ALA A 32 5.82 -3.26 -8.43
C ALA A 32 5.15 -3.30 -7.04
N ARG A 33 5.18 -2.17 -6.33
CA ARG A 33 4.55 -2.00 -5.02
C ARG A 33 3.04 -2.18 -5.06
N TYR A 34 2.38 -1.60 -6.08
CA TYR A 34 0.94 -1.75 -6.27
C TYR A 34 0.55 -3.22 -6.48
N ARG A 35 1.31 -3.95 -7.31
CA ARG A 35 1.09 -5.38 -7.56
C ARG A 35 1.27 -6.21 -6.30
N SER A 36 2.29 -5.93 -5.50
CA SER A 36 2.52 -6.60 -4.21
C SER A 36 1.39 -6.34 -3.21
N ALA A 37 0.96 -5.08 -3.08
CA ALA A 37 -0.16 -4.69 -2.21
C ALA A 37 -1.49 -5.36 -2.60
N ARG A 38 -1.76 -5.49 -3.91
CA ARG A 38 -3.02 -6.07 -4.41
C ARG A 38 -3.15 -7.57 -4.14
N ARG A 39 -2.02 -8.30 -4.03
CA ARG A 39 -2.04 -9.77 -3.85
C ARG A 39 -2.55 -10.20 -2.47
N GLY A 40 -2.32 -9.40 -1.42
CA GLY A 40 -2.77 -9.73 -0.06
C GLY A 40 -4.29 -9.83 0.06
N PRO A 41 -5.05 -8.75 -0.23
CA PRO A 41 -6.50 -8.75 -0.17
C PRO A 41 -7.16 -9.80 -1.08
N ALA A 42 -6.56 -10.09 -2.25
CA ALA A 42 -7.06 -11.12 -3.16
C ALA A 42 -6.94 -12.55 -2.58
N ARG A 43 -6.03 -12.78 -1.64
CA ARG A 43 -5.90 -14.06 -0.90
C ARG A 43 -6.84 -14.14 0.30
N CYS A 44 -7.30 -12.99 0.82
CA CYS A 44 -8.22 -12.91 1.95
C CYS A 44 -9.69 -13.11 1.53
N GLY A 45 -10.00 -12.99 0.24
CA GLY A 45 -11.37 -13.04 -0.29
C GLY A 45 -11.75 -14.39 -0.90
N ARG A 46 -12.16 -15.35 -0.06
CA ARG A 46 -13.05 -16.49 -0.39
C ARG A 46 -13.87 -16.97 0.83
N GLY A 47 -14.11 -16.11 1.81
CA GLY A 47 -15.04 -16.38 2.91
C GLY A 47 -16.38 -15.71 2.64
N ASP A 48 -17.46 -16.48 2.60
CA ASP A 48 -18.81 -15.94 2.53
C ASP A 48 -19.06 -15.01 3.73
N ARG A 49 -19.87 -13.97 3.52
CA ARG A 49 -20.28 -12.94 4.51
C ARG A 49 -20.95 -13.51 5.78
N LYS A 50 -21.04 -14.83 5.92
CA LYS A 50 -21.80 -15.58 6.92
C LYS A 50 -20.96 -16.46 7.85
N ASP A 51 -19.63 -16.47 7.76
CA ASP A 51 -18.80 -17.20 8.73
C ASP A 51 -18.47 -16.33 9.95
N PRO A 52 -19.00 -16.61 11.16
CA PRO A 52 -18.70 -15.83 12.37
C PRO A 52 -17.33 -16.17 12.99
N GLY A 53 -16.52 -17.00 12.33
CA GLY A 53 -15.23 -17.45 12.85
C GLY A 53 -14.17 -17.48 11.74
N ALA A 54 -13.64 -16.31 11.36
CA ALA A 54 -12.34 -16.29 10.71
C ALA A 54 -11.32 -16.82 11.72
N ASP A 55 -10.67 -17.95 11.42
CA ASP A 55 -9.62 -18.50 12.27
C ASP A 55 -8.44 -17.52 12.41
N ASP A 56 -7.62 -17.71 13.45
CA ASP A 56 -6.49 -16.81 13.74
C ASP A 56 -5.51 -16.72 12.56
N ALA A 57 -5.38 -17.78 11.77
CA ALA A 57 -4.57 -17.81 10.55
C ALA A 57 -5.13 -16.87 9.45
N THR A 58 -6.44 -16.86 9.25
CA THR A 58 -7.11 -15.92 8.33
C THR A 58 -6.95 -14.50 8.84
N MET A 59 -7.16 -14.26 10.13
CA MET A 59 -7.01 -12.93 10.73
C MET A 59 -5.56 -12.42 10.66
N ALA A 60 -4.56 -13.28 10.87
CA ALA A 60 -3.15 -12.96 10.69
C ALA A 60 -2.83 -12.61 9.22
N THR A 61 -3.39 -13.36 8.28
CA THR A 61 -3.24 -13.09 6.84
C THR A 61 -3.86 -11.74 6.45
N VAL A 62 -5.05 -11.43 6.95
CA VAL A 62 -5.73 -10.14 6.76
C VAL A 62 -4.91 -9.00 7.36
N ALA A 63 -4.33 -9.19 8.56
CA ALA A 63 -3.51 -8.19 9.22
C ALA A 63 -2.23 -7.87 8.41
N ILE A 64 -1.53 -8.90 7.92
CA ILE A 64 -0.35 -8.74 7.03
C ILE A 64 -0.73 -8.07 5.71
N ALA A 65 -1.86 -8.46 5.12
CA ALA A 65 -2.36 -7.86 3.88
C ALA A 65 -2.69 -6.37 4.07
N LYS A 66 -3.34 -6.01 5.19
CA LYS A 66 -3.63 -4.63 5.56
C LYS A 66 -2.34 -3.82 5.71
N ARG A 67 -1.38 -4.32 6.50
CA ARG A 67 -0.08 -3.66 6.71
C ARG A 67 0.59 -3.35 5.37
N THR A 68 0.68 -4.36 4.52
CA THR A 68 1.31 -4.26 3.20
C THR A 68 0.59 -3.23 2.35
N ALA A 69 -0.74 -3.24 2.30
CA ALA A 69 -1.51 -2.29 1.51
C ALA A 69 -1.28 -0.84 1.96
N VAL A 70 -1.30 -0.57 3.27
CA VAL A 70 -1.11 0.78 3.83
C VAL A 70 0.30 1.31 3.54
N LEU A 71 1.34 0.53 3.86
CA LEU A 71 2.74 0.97 3.68
C LEU A 71 3.10 1.19 2.22
N GLN A 72 2.64 0.29 1.32
CA GLN A 72 2.89 0.45 -0.10
C GLN A 72 2.11 1.62 -0.69
N ALA A 73 0.85 1.82 -0.29
CA ALA A 73 0.06 2.96 -0.75
C ALA A 73 0.71 4.30 -0.35
N ARG A 74 1.22 4.42 0.88
CA ARG A 74 1.95 5.61 1.33
C ARG A 74 3.18 5.88 0.45
N THR A 75 4.01 4.86 0.25
CA THR A 75 5.24 5.03 -0.55
C THR A 75 4.92 5.39 -2.01
N ILE A 76 3.90 4.76 -2.61
CA ILE A 76 3.48 5.06 -3.98
C ILE A 76 3.06 6.53 -4.12
N VAL A 77 2.33 7.07 -3.14
CA VAL A 77 1.87 8.47 -3.19
C VAL A 77 3.04 9.44 -2.96
N ASP A 78 3.97 9.12 -2.07
CA ASP A 78 5.17 9.94 -1.85
C ASP A 78 6.02 10.02 -3.13
N LEU A 79 6.26 8.88 -3.80
CA LEU A 79 6.97 8.84 -5.10
C LEU A 79 6.23 9.60 -6.20
N ALA A 80 4.90 9.54 -6.21
CA ALA A 80 4.09 10.28 -7.18
C ALA A 80 4.17 11.79 -6.97
N LEU A 81 4.25 12.26 -5.71
CA LEU A 81 4.44 13.67 -5.39
C LEU A 81 5.84 14.17 -5.79
N GLU A 82 6.87 13.35 -5.54
CA GLU A 82 8.24 13.64 -5.98
C GLU A 82 8.33 13.78 -7.50
N LEU A 83 7.72 12.86 -8.26
CA LEU A 83 7.64 12.95 -9.73
C LEU A 83 6.82 14.14 -10.23
N ALA A 84 5.82 14.57 -9.46
CA ALA A 84 5.01 15.74 -9.81
C ALA A 84 5.79 17.07 -9.66
N ASP A 85 6.95 17.06 -9.01
CA ASP A 85 7.91 18.17 -8.93
C ASP A 85 7.25 19.49 -8.45
N GLY A 86 6.36 19.39 -7.44
CA GLY A 86 5.62 20.53 -6.90
C GLY A 86 4.49 21.08 -7.79
N ARG A 87 4.22 20.47 -8.96
CA ARG A 87 3.09 20.83 -9.84
C ARG A 87 1.75 20.27 -9.35
N SER A 88 1.73 19.47 -8.28
CA SER A 88 0.49 19.12 -7.59
C SER A 88 -0.05 20.36 -6.90
N SER A 89 -1.04 21.01 -7.51
CA SER A 89 -1.72 22.13 -6.87
C SER A 89 -2.33 21.70 -5.53
N VAL A 90 -2.37 22.62 -4.56
CA VAL A 90 -3.17 22.47 -3.35
C VAL A 90 -4.61 22.24 -3.82
N ARG A 91 -5.15 21.02 -3.59
CA ARG A 91 -6.45 20.47 -4.09
C ARG A 91 -6.40 19.52 -5.28
N SER A 92 -5.22 19.19 -5.81
CA SER A 92 -5.10 18.10 -6.77
C SER A 92 -5.59 16.77 -6.17
N PRO A 93 -6.07 15.80 -6.98
CA PRO A 93 -6.45 14.52 -6.43
C PRO A 93 -5.26 13.71 -5.88
N LEU A 94 -4.03 14.08 -6.24
CA LEU A 94 -2.81 13.51 -5.65
C LEU A 94 -2.60 13.99 -4.21
N GLU A 95 -2.80 15.27 -3.94
CA GLU A 95 -2.82 15.83 -2.57
C GLU A 95 -3.93 15.22 -1.71
N ARG A 96 -5.11 14.95 -2.28
CA ARG A 96 -6.17 14.20 -1.58
C ARG A 96 -5.71 12.80 -1.23
N ALA A 97 -5.16 12.05 -2.20
CA ALA A 97 -4.64 10.72 -1.95
C ALA A 97 -3.53 10.72 -0.88
N HIS A 98 -2.65 11.73 -0.86
CA HIS A 98 -1.60 11.89 0.15
C HIS A 98 -2.17 12.08 1.56
N ARG A 99 -3.20 12.93 1.70
CA ARG A 99 -3.91 13.08 2.98
C ARG A 99 -4.61 11.79 3.40
N ASP A 100 -5.27 11.11 2.46
CA ASP A 100 -6.01 9.87 2.74
C ASP A 100 -5.07 8.75 3.23
N VAL A 101 -3.92 8.54 2.59
CA VAL A 101 -2.97 7.49 3.00
C VAL A 101 -2.26 7.80 4.32
N ARG A 102 -2.17 9.08 4.71
CA ARG A 102 -1.69 9.46 6.05
C ARG A 102 -2.77 9.35 7.12
N GLY A 103 -4.05 9.45 6.76
CA GLY A 103 -5.18 9.18 7.66
C GLY A 103 -5.47 7.68 7.85
N GLY A 104 -5.17 6.86 6.84
CA GLY A 104 -5.41 5.41 6.82
C GLY A 104 -4.79 4.54 7.95
N PRO A 105 -3.66 4.89 8.57
CA PRO A 105 -3.10 4.14 9.69
C PRO A 105 -3.98 4.09 10.95
N PHE A 106 -4.99 4.95 11.09
CA PHE A 106 -5.66 5.15 12.38
C PHE A 106 -6.97 4.39 12.58
N HIS A 107 -7.46 3.62 11.59
CA HIS A 107 -8.63 2.75 11.81
C HIS A 107 -8.63 1.49 10.92
N PRO A 108 -9.07 0.31 11.42
CA PRO A 108 -9.26 -0.06 12.84
C PRO A 108 -7.97 -0.43 13.61
N LEU A 109 -6.80 -0.47 12.95
CA LEU A 109 -5.51 -0.89 13.53
C LEU A 109 -4.37 -0.15 12.84
N THR A 110 -3.37 0.28 13.61
CA THR A 110 -2.11 0.80 13.06
C THR A 110 -1.36 -0.30 12.32
N PRO A 111 -0.48 0.05 11.36
CA PRO A 111 0.41 -0.93 10.75
C PRO A 111 1.19 -1.73 11.80
N GLU A 112 1.59 -1.11 12.90
CA GLU A 112 2.30 -1.77 14.01
C GLU A 112 1.38 -2.78 14.70
N ALA A 113 0.16 -2.38 15.08
CA ALA A 113 -0.82 -3.27 15.72
C ALA A 113 -1.25 -4.46 14.84
N THR A 114 -1.11 -4.36 13.50
CA THR A 114 -1.34 -5.52 12.62
C THR A 114 -0.30 -6.64 12.76
N LEU A 115 0.79 -6.43 13.49
CA LEU A 115 1.83 -7.45 13.72
C LEU A 115 1.59 -8.31 14.97
N ASP A 116 0.71 -7.88 15.88
CA ASP A 116 0.55 -8.52 17.19
C ASP A 116 0.08 -9.97 17.05
N LEU A 117 -0.96 -10.22 16.26
CA LEU A 117 -1.49 -11.56 16.01
C LEU A 117 -0.49 -12.48 15.27
N PRO A 118 0.03 -12.13 14.07
CA PRO A 118 0.99 -13.02 13.38
C PRO A 118 2.28 -13.22 14.17
N GLY A 119 2.72 -12.23 14.95
CA GLY A 119 3.87 -12.36 15.85
C GLY A 119 3.62 -13.36 16.97
N SER A 120 2.46 -13.26 17.64
CA SER A 120 2.08 -14.17 18.73
C SER A 120 1.97 -15.62 18.25
N MET A 121 1.30 -15.85 17.12
CA MET A 121 1.17 -17.18 16.53
C MET A 121 2.53 -17.81 16.20
N ARG A 122 3.45 -17.02 15.63
CA ARG A 122 4.80 -17.49 15.29
C ARG A 122 5.59 -17.86 16.55
N LEU A 123 5.45 -17.10 17.63
CA LEU A 123 6.10 -17.41 18.91
C LEU A 123 5.55 -18.70 19.53
N GLU A 124 4.24 -18.94 19.43
CA GLU A 124 3.62 -20.19 19.91
C GLU A 124 4.11 -21.41 19.13
N GLU A 125 4.14 -21.33 17.80
CA GLU A 125 4.63 -22.40 16.92
C GLU A 125 6.08 -22.81 17.26
N VAL A 126 6.96 -21.83 17.51
CA VAL A 126 8.36 -22.11 17.93
C VAL A 126 8.42 -22.81 19.27
N ARG A 127 7.52 -22.51 20.21
CA ARG A 127 7.51 -23.12 21.55
C ARG A 127 7.02 -24.57 21.54
N THR A 128 6.27 -24.95 20.50
CA THR A 128 5.70 -26.30 20.33
C THR A 128 6.51 -27.20 19.39
N SER A 129 7.56 -26.67 18.75
CA SER A 129 8.47 -27.40 17.85
C SER A 129 9.76 -27.82 18.54
#